data_AF-B8HYT7-F1
#
_entry.id   AF-B8HYT7-F1
#
_cell.length_a   1.000
_cell.length_b   1.000
_cell.length_c   1.000
_cell.angle_alpha   90.00
_cell.angle_beta   90.00
_cell.angle_gamma   90.00
#
_symmetry.space_group_name_H-M   'P 1'
#
loop_
_entity.id
_entity.type
_entity.pdbx_description
1 polymer ?
#
loop_
_entity_poly.entity_id
_entity_poly.type
_entity_poly.pdbx_seq_one_letter_code
_entity_poly.pdbx_strand_id
1 'polypeptide(L)'
;MSLAQRIRDNVARSRRTTAEILGVTAELMESHEQAIEHLAATRSLPHQPWTVKTMQQTIGPFRQAQAHFLELYGIRAKGWVALVEKVNTVETALVHLGYRDRSPKQ
;
A
#
# COMPACT_ATOMS: atom_id res chain seq x y z
N MET A 1 -27.43 -12.40 -49.02
CA MET A 1 -26.82 -12.99 -47.79
C MET A 1 -27.91 -13.65 -46.97
N SER A 2 -27.77 -14.93 -46.61
CA SER A 2 -28.80 -15.63 -45.84
C SER A 2 -28.76 -15.25 -44.34
N LEU A 3 -29.90 -15.39 -43.65
CA LEU A 3 -29.99 -15.21 -42.19
C LEU A 3 -29.00 -16.12 -41.45
N ALA A 4 -28.82 -17.35 -41.92
CA ALA A 4 -27.87 -18.33 -41.37
C ALA A 4 -26.40 -17.91 -41.53
N GLN A 5 -26.05 -17.17 -42.58
CA GLN A 5 -24.70 -16.60 -42.74
C GLN A 5 -24.50 -15.39 -41.81
N ARG A 6 -25.49 -14.50 -41.69
CA ARG A 6 -25.40 -13.34 -40.77
C ARG A 6 -25.25 -13.76 -39.31
N ILE A 7 -25.95 -14.83 -38.89
CA ILE A 7 -25.81 -15.38 -37.53
C ILE A 7 -24.41 -15.96 -37.31
N ARG A 8 -23.88 -16.74 -38.27
CA ARG A 8 -22.51 -17.28 -38.18
C ARG A 8 -21.47 -16.19 -38.07
N ASP A 9 -21.57 -15.14 -38.88
CA ASP A 9 -20.62 -14.04 -38.89
C ASP A 9 -20.65 -13.24 -37.58
N ASN A 10 -21.83 -13.02 -37.01
CA ASN A 10 -21.98 -12.36 -35.70
C ASN A 10 -21.44 -13.22 -34.55
N VAL A 11 -21.68 -14.53 -34.57
CA VAL A 11 -21.12 -15.45 -33.56
C VAL A 11 -19.59 -15.49 -33.67
N ALA A 12 -19.05 -15.55 -34.88
CA ALA A 12 -17.61 -15.52 -35.10
C ALA A 12 -16.98 -14.20 -34.63
N ARG A 13 -17.65 -13.07 -34.90
CA ARG A 13 -17.23 -11.74 -34.42
C ARG A 13 -17.27 -11.63 -32.90
N SER A 14 -18.36 -12.07 -32.28
CA SER A 14 -18.53 -12.07 -30.82
C SER A 14 -17.43 -12.89 -30.14
N ARG A 15 -17.12 -14.08 -30.65
CA ARG A 15 -16.04 -14.91 -30.11
C ARG A 15 -14.67 -14.23 -30.15
N ARG A 16 -14.36 -13.53 -31.24
CA ARG A 16 -13.09 -12.76 -31.34
C ARG A 16 -13.05 -11.62 -30.34
N THR A 17 -14.12 -10.83 -30.25
CA THR A 17 -14.21 -9.72 -29.29
C THR A 17 -14.08 -10.22 -27.85
N THR A 18 -14.70 -11.34 -27.50
CA THR A 18 -14.53 -11.94 -26.17
C THR A 18 -13.08 -12.36 -25.92
N ALA A 19 -12.41 -12.97 -26.89
CA ALA A 19 -11.01 -13.38 -26.75
C ALA A 19 -10.07 -12.17 -26.58
N GLU A 20 -10.30 -11.09 -27.33
CA GLU A 20 -9.55 -9.83 -27.20
C GLU A 20 -9.73 -9.21 -25.80
N ILE A 21 -10.96 -9.16 -25.29
CA ILE A 21 -11.24 -8.63 -23.93
C ILE A 21 -10.52 -9.47 -22.87
N LEU A 22 -10.57 -10.80 -22.99
CA LEU A 22 -9.88 -11.69 -22.04
C LEU A 22 -8.36 -11.53 -22.11
N GLY A 23 -7.79 -11.35 -23.30
CA GLY A 23 -6.37 -11.06 -23.50
C GLY A 23 -5.95 -9.76 -22.82
N VAL A 24 -6.65 -8.66 -23.08
CA VAL A 24 -6.37 -7.35 -22.46
C VAL A 24 -6.54 -7.42 -20.93
N THR A 25 -7.52 -8.18 -20.44
CA THR A 25 -7.70 -8.36 -18.99
C THR A 25 -6.55 -9.13 -18.36
N ALA A 26 -6.02 -10.15 -19.04
CA ALA A 26 -4.86 -10.90 -18.58
C ALA A 26 -3.60 -10.02 -18.53
N GLU A 27 -3.35 -9.23 -19.58
CA GLU A 27 -2.24 -8.26 -19.61
C GLU A 27 -2.35 -7.21 -18.48
N LEU A 28 -3.56 -6.74 -18.20
CA LEU A 28 -3.82 -5.81 -17.10
C LEU A 28 -3.57 -6.45 -15.73
N MET A 29 -3.99 -7.71 -15.53
CA MET A 29 -3.73 -8.44 -14.29
C MET A 29 -2.24 -8.68 -14.07
N GLU A 30 -1.51 -9.07 -15.13
CA GLU A 30 -0.06 -9.27 -15.08
C GLU A 30 0.67 -7.96 -14.78
N SER A 31 0.28 -6.85 -15.42
CA SER A 31 0.85 -5.52 -15.12
C SER A 31 0.57 -5.09 -13.67
N HIS A 32 -0.61 -5.39 -13.15
CA HIS A 32 -0.97 -5.09 -11.76
C HIS A 32 -0.18 -5.94 -10.76
N GLU A 33 0.03 -7.23 -11.05
CA GLU A 33 0.84 -8.12 -10.22
C GLU A 33 2.32 -7.69 -10.22
N GLN A 34 2.87 -7.36 -11.39
CA GLN A 34 4.22 -6.79 -11.52
C GLN A 34 4.35 -5.45 -10.79
N ALA A 35 3.34 -4.60 -10.78
CA ALA A 35 3.36 -3.34 -10.03
C ALA A 35 3.37 -3.58 -8.51
N ILE A 36 2.61 -4.57 -8.02
CA ILE A 36 2.63 -4.98 -6.61
C ILE A 36 3.99 -5.56 -6.23
N GLU A 37 4.55 -6.44 -7.06
CA GLU A 37 5.88 -7.02 -6.84
C GLU A 37 6.97 -5.95 -6.88
N HIS A 38 6.90 -4.99 -7.81
CA HIS A 38 7.83 -3.86 -7.85
C HIS A 38 7.71 -2.98 -6.61
N LEU A 39 6.49 -2.72 -6.10
CA LEU A 39 6.27 -2.00 -4.84
C LEU A 39 6.79 -2.77 -3.62
N ALA A 40 6.73 -4.11 -3.65
CA ALA A 40 7.30 -4.96 -2.63
C ALA A 40 8.84 -4.98 -2.70
N ALA A 41 9.42 -5.05 -3.90
CA ALA A 41 10.86 -5.12 -4.14
C ALA A 41 11.58 -3.77 -3.96
N THR A 42 10.92 -2.65 -4.24
CA THR A 42 11.45 -1.30 -3.94
C THR A 42 11.31 -0.90 -2.47
N ARG A 43 10.64 -1.71 -1.65
CA ARG A 43 10.49 -1.51 -0.20
C ARG A 43 11.49 -2.33 0.62
N SER A 44 12.78 -2.14 0.38
CA SER A 44 13.69 -2.18 1.53
C SER A 44 13.48 -0.88 2.31
N LEU A 45 12.63 -0.90 3.33
CA LEU A 45 12.48 0.25 4.21
C LEU A 45 13.50 0.16 5.33
N PRO A 46 14.52 1.02 5.36
CA PRO A 46 15.28 1.23 6.57
C PRO A 46 14.49 2.22 7.42
N HIS A 47 13.30 1.84 7.91
CA HIS A 47 12.81 2.43 9.14
C HIS A 47 12.89 1.35 10.19
N GLN A 48 14.00 1.40 10.93
CA GLN A 48 14.21 0.52 12.06
C GLN A 48 13.04 0.77 13.01
N PRO A 49 12.22 -0.26 13.32
CA PRO A 49 11.04 -0.07 14.13
C PRO A 49 11.43 0.53 15.47
N TRP A 50 10.59 1.41 16.01
CA TRP A 50 10.83 1.97 17.32
C TRP A 50 10.92 0.83 18.33
N THR A 51 11.90 0.92 19.21
CA THR A 51 11.95 0.16 20.45
C THR A 51 11.74 1.14 21.59
N VAL A 52 11.36 0.64 22.77
CA VAL A 52 11.24 1.50 23.96
C VAL A 52 12.55 2.25 24.21
N LYS A 53 13.69 1.56 24.06
CA LYS A 53 15.02 2.14 24.26
C LYS A 53 15.32 3.25 23.25
N THR A 54 15.09 3.01 21.96
CA THR A 54 15.37 4.04 20.94
C THR A 54 14.43 5.23 21.08
N MET A 55 13.15 5.01 21.39
CA MET A 55 12.19 6.10 21.59
C MET A 55 12.54 6.95 22.82
N GLN A 56 12.99 6.32 23.91
CA GLN A 56 13.50 7.01 25.10
C GLN A 56 14.76 7.82 24.82
N GLN A 57 15.69 7.30 24.01
CA GLN A 57 16.93 7.98 23.67
C GLN A 57 16.70 9.18 22.73
N THR A 58 15.80 9.05 21.78
CA THR A 58 15.57 10.08 20.76
C THR A 58 14.64 11.18 21.24
N ILE A 59 13.53 10.83 21.91
CA ILE A 59 12.47 11.78 22.28
C ILE A 59 12.50 12.11 23.78
N GLY A 60 13.08 11.23 24.59
CA GLY A 60 13.20 11.46 26.04
C GLY A 60 12.03 10.89 26.85
N PRO A 61 11.52 11.62 27.87
CA PRO A 61 10.52 11.11 28.79
C PRO A 61 9.19 10.69 28.12
N PHE A 62 8.48 9.75 28.74
CA PHE A 62 7.24 9.18 28.19
C PHE A 62 6.19 10.24 27.83
N ARG A 63 6.00 11.26 28.67
CA ARG A 63 5.03 12.34 28.39
C ARG A 63 5.37 13.13 27.13
N GLN A 64 6.66 13.35 26.86
CA GLN A 64 7.10 14.06 25.65
C GLN A 64 6.87 13.20 24.41
N ALA A 65 7.26 11.92 24.47
CA ALA A 65 6.97 10.97 23.37
C ALA A 65 5.46 10.83 23.11
N GLN A 66 4.65 10.74 24.17
CA GLN A 66 3.20 10.66 24.06
C GLN A 66 2.60 11.92 23.43
N ALA A 67 3.05 13.12 23.84
CA ALA A 67 2.58 14.37 23.25
C ALA A 67 2.97 14.49 21.77
N HIS A 68 4.22 14.12 21.44
CA HIS A 68 4.74 14.14 20.07
C HIS A 68 3.92 13.26 19.12
N PHE A 69 3.66 12.00 19.49
CA PHE A 69 2.88 11.10 18.64
C PHE A 69 1.36 11.32 18.73
N LEU A 70 0.89 12.02 19.76
CA LEU A 70 -0.48 12.52 19.78
C LEU A 70 -0.68 13.62 18.74
N GLU A 71 0.29 14.53 18.58
CA GLU A 71 0.24 15.59 17.56
C GLU A 71 0.41 15.03 16.14
N LEU A 72 1.38 14.15 15.92
CA LEU A 72 1.66 13.59 14.58
C LEU A 72 0.59 12.61 14.09
N TYR A 73 0.16 11.69 14.96
CA TYR A 73 -0.66 10.54 14.55
C TYR A 73 -1.96 10.41 15.36
N GLY A 74 -2.25 11.30 16.31
CA GLY A 74 -3.44 11.18 17.17
C GLY A 74 -3.35 10.02 18.19
N ILE A 75 -2.16 9.47 18.44
CA ILE A 75 -1.99 8.25 19.25
C ILE A 75 -2.07 8.56 20.74
N ARG A 76 -2.97 7.86 21.44
CA ARG A 76 -3.01 7.80 22.92
C ARG A 76 -2.54 6.43 23.41
N ALA A 77 -1.57 6.44 24.33
CA ALA A 77 -1.04 5.23 24.98
C ALA A 77 -0.86 5.45 26.49
N LYS A 78 -0.99 4.39 27.29
CA LYS A 78 -0.83 4.44 28.76
C LYS A 78 0.50 3.86 29.26
N GLY A 79 1.45 3.63 28.35
CA GLY A 79 2.79 3.13 28.67
C GLY A 79 3.65 2.98 27.42
N TRP A 80 4.96 2.80 27.64
CA TRP A 80 5.95 2.74 26.56
C TRP A 80 5.69 1.62 25.54
N VAL A 81 5.37 0.41 26.00
CA VAL A 81 5.11 -0.73 25.12
C VAL A 81 3.94 -0.45 24.18
N ALA A 82 2.82 0.01 24.73
CA ALA A 82 1.63 0.35 23.95
C ALA A 82 1.84 1.55 23.02
N LEU A 83 2.72 2.49 23.38
CA LEU A 83 3.06 3.62 22.51
C LEU A 83 3.87 3.14 21.30
N VAL A 84 4.93 2.37 21.55
CA VAL A 84 5.80 1.82 20.51
C VAL A 84 5.03 0.93 19.54
N GLU A 85 4.18 0.03 20.06
CA GLU A 85 3.37 -0.85 19.23
C GLU A 85 2.46 -0.05 18.29
N LYS A 86 1.70 0.91 18.82
CA LYS A 86 0.80 1.74 18.03
C LYS A 86 1.53 2.59 16.99
N VAL A 87 2.65 3.21 17.36
CA VAL A 87 3.46 4.02 16.46
C VAL A 87 4.00 3.16 15.32
N ASN A 88 4.59 2.00 15.64
CA ASN A 88 5.11 1.08 14.63
C ASN A 88 4.00 0.56 13.71
N THR A 89 2.80 0.26 14.24
CA THR A 89 1.65 -0.14 13.41
C THR A 89 1.26 0.97 12.42
N VAL A 90 1.14 2.21 12.89
CA VAL A 90 0.77 3.34 12.04
C VAL A 90 1.84 3.61 10.99
N GLU A 91 3.11 3.68 11.38
CA GLU A 91 4.22 3.92 10.46
C GLU A 91 4.35 2.80 9.42
N THR A 92 4.18 1.54 9.82
CA THR A 92 4.17 0.39 8.90
C THR A 92 2.99 0.49 7.93
N ALA A 93 1.80 0.87 8.39
CA ALA A 93 0.64 1.04 7.52
C ALA A 93 0.83 2.20 6.52
N LEU A 94 1.32 3.36 6.97
CA LEU A 94 1.62 4.52 6.11
C LEU A 94 2.65 4.15 5.04
N VAL A 95 3.69 3.45 5.48
CA VAL A 95 4.69 2.87 4.60
C VAL A 95 4.03 2.00 3.56
N HIS A 96 3.15 1.05 3.92
CA HIS A 96 2.47 0.15 2.99
C HIS A 96 1.52 0.85 2.01
N LEU A 97 0.91 1.94 2.44
CA LEU A 97 0.00 2.75 1.63
C LEU A 97 0.73 3.71 0.68
N GLY A 98 2.06 3.78 0.73
CA GLY A 98 2.85 4.68 -0.12
C GLY A 98 2.77 6.15 0.32
N TYR A 99 2.11 6.42 1.43
CA TYR A 99 2.08 7.72 2.10
C TYR A 99 3.34 7.87 2.93
N ARG A 100 4.46 8.17 2.27
CA ARG A 100 5.53 8.87 2.95
C ARG A 100 5.24 10.36 2.84
N ASP A 101 4.34 10.84 3.71
CA ASP A 101 3.99 12.26 3.72
C ASP A 101 5.19 13.12 4.12
N ARG A 102 5.17 14.32 3.56
CA ARG A 102 6.21 15.32 3.48
C ARG A 102 6.62 15.76 4.89
N SER A 103 7.91 15.67 5.20
CA SER A 103 8.54 16.67 6.06
C SER A 103 9.24 17.69 5.15
N PRO A 104 9.20 18.98 5.50
CA PRO A 104 9.60 20.07 4.60
C PRO A 104 11.08 19.97 4.25
N LYS A 105 11.40 20.24 2.98
CA LYS A 105 12.77 20.51 2.54
C LYS A 105 13.30 21.68 3.38
N GLN A 106 14.46 21.46 4.02
CA GLN A 106 15.34 22.56 4.39
C GLN A 106 15.91 23.21 3.12
#